data_AF-A0A973PSX0-F1
#
_entry.id   AF-A0A973PSX0-F1
#
_cell.length_a   1.000
_cell.length_b   1.000
_cell.length_c   1.000
_cell.angle_alpha   90.00
_cell.angle_beta   90.00
_cell.angle_gamma   90.00
#
_symmetry.space_group_name_H-M   'P 1'
#
loop_
_entity.id
_entity.type
_entity.pdbx_description
1 polymer ?
#
loop_
_entity_poly.entity_id
_entity_poly.type
_entity_poly.pdbx_seq_one_letter_code
_entity_poly.pdbx_strand_id
1 'polypeptide(L)'
;ATMTTLSTHDTKRSEDVRARLSVLSEIPDMWAEVVSEWSAAVSFDPLLDYLGWQNLMAAWPISVERFTDYLLKAAREAKTHISWVNPDPAYEEGVRQFARRAVKQPVGDFTGRIDGFAMANSLGAKLVQLMMPGVPDLYQGNEVTDFSLVDPDNRRQPRYPAIPVTDWDAAKLRVTTQALLLRRRLDPGTPYVPMAADGEAADHAIAFARPGRRVRAVAVATRLPVGLSLRPGWGSTTLTLPPGTWRDLLSGGLYTGRIPLAHLLARYPVALLESHEL
;
A
#
# COMPACT_ATOMS: atom_id res chain seq x y z
N ALA A 1 -11.92 -22.42 -4.93
CA ALA A 1 -11.15 -21.19 -5.23
C ALA A 1 -10.37 -20.80 -3.99
N THR A 2 -9.11 -20.36 -4.14
CA THR A 2 -8.21 -20.04 -3.02
C THR A 2 -8.36 -18.58 -2.59
N MET A 3 -8.13 -18.29 -1.30
CA MET A 3 -8.12 -16.93 -0.79
C MET A 3 -6.91 -16.15 -1.33
N THR A 4 -7.11 -14.86 -1.59
CA THR A 4 -6.04 -13.88 -1.78
C THR A 4 -6.07 -12.91 -0.62
N THR A 5 -4.94 -12.59 0.01
CA THR A 5 -4.91 -11.70 1.17
C THR A 5 -3.69 -10.77 1.12
N LEU A 6 -3.83 -9.59 1.71
CA LEU A 6 -2.75 -8.62 1.86
C LEU A 6 -2.37 -8.45 3.34
N SER A 7 -3.30 -8.55 4.28
CA SER A 7 -3.01 -8.47 5.71
C SER A 7 -3.76 -9.58 6.43
N THR A 8 -3.17 -10.06 7.52
CA THR A 8 -3.82 -10.98 8.46
C THR A 8 -3.35 -10.66 9.88
N HIS A 9 -3.97 -11.29 10.87
CA HIS A 9 -3.55 -11.23 12.27
C HIS A 9 -2.11 -11.74 12.51
N ASP A 10 -1.50 -12.43 11.54
CA ASP A 10 -0.14 -12.98 11.63
C ASP A 10 0.87 -12.28 10.69
N THR A 11 0.40 -11.38 9.83
CA THR A 11 1.33 -10.60 8.98
C THR A 11 2.25 -9.74 9.84
N LYS A 12 3.55 -9.71 9.49
CA LYS A 12 4.56 -8.97 10.26
C LYS A 12 4.40 -7.46 10.19
N ARG A 13 3.80 -6.98 9.10
CA ARG A 13 3.55 -5.58 8.75
C ARG A 13 2.26 -5.57 7.92
N SER A 14 1.34 -4.66 8.20
CA SER A 14 0.12 -4.48 7.39
C SER A 14 0.43 -4.07 5.95
N GLU A 15 -0.57 -4.16 5.09
CA GLU A 15 -0.47 -3.82 3.67
C GLU A 15 0.02 -2.39 3.39
N ASP A 16 -0.39 -1.38 4.17
CA ASP A 16 0.02 0.01 3.90
C ASP A 16 1.41 0.35 4.46
N VAL A 17 1.84 -0.33 5.55
CA VAL A 17 3.24 -0.30 5.99
C VAL A 17 4.14 -0.82 4.86
N ARG A 18 3.75 -1.95 4.24
CA ARG A 18 4.52 -2.51 3.13
C ARG A 18 4.44 -1.63 1.87
N ALA A 19 3.32 -0.95 1.64
CA ALA A 19 3.19 0.01 0.54
C ALA A 19 4.19 1.17 0.68
N ARG A 20 4.35 1.76 1.88
CA ARG A 20 5.39 2.75 2.14
C ARG A 20 6.80 2.21 1.98
N LEU A 21 7.09 1.03 2.56
CA LEU A 21 8.41 0.40 2.44
C LEU A 21 8.82 0.17 0.99
N SER A 22 7.87 -0.22 0.12
CA SER A 22 8.17 -0.48 -1.28
C SER A 22 8.66 0.75 -2.05
N VAL A 23 8.27 1.96 -1.64
CA VAL A 23 8.74 3.22 -2.26
C VAL A 23 10.25 3.38 -2.14
N LEU A 24 10.84 2.91 -1.03
CA LEU A 24 12.29 3.03 -0.78
C LEU A 24 13.14 2.36 -1.86
N SER A 25 12.59 1.36 -2.56
CA SER A 25 13.28 0.70 -3.67
C SER A 25 13.42 1.58 -4.93
N GLU A 26 12.64 2.64 -5.05
CA GLU A 26 12.73 3.61 -6.14
C GLU A 26 13.58 4.85 -5.78
N ILE A 27 13.88 5.04 -4.48
CA ILE A 27 14.66 6.18 -3.96
C ILE A 27 15.76 5.73 -2.98
N PRO A 28 16.60 4.73 -3.34
CA PRO A 28 17.57 4.16 -2.41
C PRO A 28 18.57 5.18 -1.87
N ASP A 29 19.05 6.10 -2.72
CA ASP A 29 20.04 7.10 -2.31
C ASP A 29 19.46 8.12 -1.32
N MET A 30 18.26 8.62 -1.61
CA MET A 30 17.55 9.54 -0.71
C MET A 30 17.22 8.87 0.64
N TRP A 31 16.85 7.59 0.61
CA TRP A 31 16.62 6.82 1.83
C TRP A 31 17.92 6.66 2.65
N ALA A 32 19.03 6.32 1.99
CA ALA A 32 20.33 6.17 2.65
C ALA A 32 20.81 7.48 3.29
N GLU A 33 20.59 8.61 2.62
CA GLU A 33 20.92 9.95 3.13
C GLU A 33 20.15 10.25 4.43
N VAL A 34 18.82 10.18 4.42
CA VAL A 34 18.01 10.51 5.61
C VAL A 34 18.26 9.55 6.78
N VAL A 35 18.49 8.26 6.50
CA VAL A 35 18.85 7.31 7.56
C VAL A 35 20.22 7.62 8.15
N SER A 36 21.18 8.05 7.32
CA SER A 36 22.50 8.44 7.80
C SER A 36 22.41 9.66 8.72
N GLU A 37 21.61 10.65 8.36
CA GLU A 37 21.33 11.83 9.18
C GLU A 37 20.69 11.45 10.52
N TRP A 38 19.63 10.64 10.50
CA TRP A 38 18.95 10.21 11.74
C TRP A 38 19.84 9.34 12.61
N SER A 39 20.63 8.45 12.01
CA SER A 39 21.58 7.57 12.72
C SER A 39 22.75 8.36 13.33
N ALA A 40 23.18 9.46 12.70
CA ALA A 40 24.17 10.36 13.27
C ALA A 40 23.65 11.08 14.53
N ALA A 41 22.35 11.37 14.59
CA ALA A 41 21.71 11.99 15.75
C ALA A 41 21.36 10.97 16.85
N VAL A 42 20.85 9.80 16.47
CA VAL A 42 20.32 8.77 17.37
C VAL A 42 20.72 7.39 16.87
N SER A 43 21.54 6.68 17.65
CA SER A 43 21.88 5.29 17.40
C SER A 43 22.05 4.53 18.73
N PHE A 44 21.81 3.23 18.69
CA PHE A 44 22.02 2.29 19.79
C PHE A 44 22.62 0.97 19.30
N ASP A 45 21.94 0.25 18.42
CA ASP A 45 22.41 -1.00 17.79
C ASP A 45 22.21 -0.85 16.28
N PRO A 46 23.26 -0.67 15.47
CA PRO A 46 23.13 -0.35 14.05
C PRO A 46 22.22 -1.29 13.24
N LEU A 47 22.18 -2.58 13.59
CA LEU A 47 21.32 -3.55 12.88
C LEU A 47 19.86 -3.37 13.26
N LEU A 48 19.57 -3.20 14.56
CA LEU A 48 18.22 -2.94 15.04
C LEU A 48 17.75 -1.54 14.65
N ASP A 49 18.63 -0.55 14.70
CA ASP A 49 18.36 0.85 14.35
C ASP A 49 17.90 0.94 12.89
N TYR A 50 18.59 0.28 11.95
CA TYR A 50 18.21 0.29 10.54
C TYR A 50 16.82 -0.32 10.31
N LEU A 51 16.53 -1.47 10.96
CA LEU A 51 15.19 -2.06 10.97
C LEU A 51 14.17 -1.10 11.60
N GLY A 52 14.56 -0.41 12.67
CA GLY A 52 13.77 0.57 13.38
C GLY A 52 13.38 1.75 12.50
N TRP A 53 14.34 2.35 11.79
CA TRP A 53 14.08 3.48 10.89
C TRP A 53 13.10 3.13 9.78
N GLN A 54 13.25 1.95 9.16
CA GLN A 54 12.31 1.48 8.14
C GLN A 54 10.87 1.39 8.69
N ASN A 55 10.70 0.82 9.88
CA ASN A 55 9.38 0.57 10.46
C ASN A 55 8.78 1.82 11.12
N LEU A 56 9.60 2.69 11.68
CA LEU A 56 9.19 3.99 12.19
C LEU A 56 8.62 4.85 11.06
N MET A 57 9.35 4.96 9.94
CA MET A 57 8.90 5.68 8.74
C MET A 57 7.62 5.09 8.16
N ALA A 58 7.59 3.76 7.98
CA ALA A 58 6.47 3.11 7.33
C ALA A 58 5.20 3.06 8.19
N ALA A 59 5.32 3.01 9.52
CA ALA A 59 4.18 3.04 10.44
C ALA A 59 3.81 4.44 10.95
N TRP A 60 4.49 5.49 10.47
CA TRP A 60 4.25 6.86 10.94
C TRP A 60 2.84 7.38 10.60
N PRO A 61 2.13 8.07 11.50
CA PRO A 61 2.48 8.35 12.88
C PRO A 61 2.29 7.11 13.78
N ILE A 62 3.26 6.87 14.66
CA ILE A 62 3.25 5.79 15.65
C ILE A 62 3.64 6.35 17.02
N SER A 63 2.99 5.86 18.08
CA SER A 63 3.34 6.28 19.44
C SER A 63 4.68 5.66 19.87
N VAL A 64 5.32 6.27 20.87
CA VAL A 64 6.59 5.77 21.41
C VAL A 64 6.42 4.36 21.97
N GLU A 65 5.29 4.10 22.62
CA GLU A 65 4.95 2.81 23.22
C GLU A 65 4.85 1.73 22.14
N ARG A 66 4.02 1.96 21.10
CA ARG A 66 3.86 1.02 19.98
C ARG A 66 5.19 0.74 19.28
N PHE A 67 6.01 1.77 19.07
CA PHE A 67 7.32 1.60 18.42
C PHE A 67 8.32 0.85 19.32
N THR A 68 8.33 1.14 20.62
CA THR A 68 9.16 0.44 21.61
C THR A 68 8.81 -1.04 21.68
N ASP A 69 7.52 -1.37 21.76
CA ASP A 69 7.05 -2.76 21.83
C ASP A 69 7.43 -3.55 20.57
N TYR A 70 7.33 -2.91 19.40
CA TYR A 70 7.79 -3.48 18.15
C TYR A 70 9.30 -3.80 18.19
N LEU A 71 10.14 -2.84 18.59
CA LEU A 71 11.59 -3.02 18.60
C LEU A 71 12.03 -4.11 19.57
N LEU A 72 11.46 -4.15 20.78
CA LEU A 72 11.75 -5.19 21.77
C LEU A 72 11.34 -6.57 21.25
N LYS A 73 10.17 -6.68 20.61
CA LYS A 73 9.75 -7.93 19.98
C LYS A 73 10.71 -8.31 18.85
N ALA A 74 11.07 -7.38 17.97
CA ALA A 74 12.00 -7.63 16.87
C ALA A 74 13.37 -8.11 17.36
N ALA A 75 13.93 -7.46 18.38
CA ALA A 75 15.22 -7.83 18.98
C ALA A 75 15.17 -9.24 19.59
N ARG A 76 14.10 -9.59 20.32
CA ARG A 76 13.92 -10.93 20.91
C ARG A 76 13.73 -12.03 19.87
N GLU A 77 13.07 -11.71 18.75
CA GLU A 77 12.91 -12.65 17.62
C GLU A 77 14.23 -12.85 16.85
N ALA A 78 15.04 -11.79 16.72
CA ALA A 78 16.34 -11.87 16.05
C ALA A 78 17.37 -12.72 16.81
N LYS A 79 17.28 -12.76 18.15
CA LYS A 79 18.16 -13.55 19.04
C LYS A 79 19.65 -13.21 18.88
N THR A 80 19.98 -11.99 18.47
CA THR A 80 21.35 -11.49 18.33
C THR A 80 21.91 -11.02 19.67
N HIS A 81 21.12 -10.26 20.44
CA HIS A 81 21.50 -9.73 21.75
C HIS A 81 20.60 -10.23 22.89
N ILE A 82 19.29 -10.29 22.66
CA ILE A 82 18.30 -10.74 23.65
C ILE A 82 17.39 -11.82 23.06
N SER A 83 16.75 -12.61 23.91
CA SER A 83 15.70 -13.54 23.52
C SER A 83 14.60 -13.59 24.57
N TRP A 84 13.49 -14.27 24.26
CA TRP A 84 12.40 -14.47 25.23
C TRP A 84 12.82 -15.20 26.52
N VAL A 85 13.85 -16.05 26.46
CA VAL A 85 14.33 -16.84 27.61
C VAL A 85 15.57 -16.25 28.26
N ASN A 86 16.29 -15.37 27.55
CA ASN A 86 17.49 -14.72 28.05
C ASN A 86 17.37 -13.20 27.82
N PRO A 87 16.68 -12.48 28.72
CA PRO A 87 16.55 -11.03 28.65
C PRO A 87 17.82 -10.34 29.14
N ASP A 88 18.14 -9.18 28.57
CA ASP A 88 19.16 -8.25 29.07
C ASP A 88 18.48 -6.91 29.40
N PRO A 89 18.26 -6.60 30.70
CA PRO A 89 17.61 -5.35 31.10
C PRO A 89 18.32 -4.08 30.62
N ALA A 90 19.65 -4.09 30.51
CA ALA A 90 20.41 -2.92 30.07
C ALA A 90 20.24 -2.71 28.56
N TYR A 91 20.30 -3.78 27.77
CA TYR A 91 20.02 -3.72 26.34
C TYR A 91 18.56 -3.29 26.08
N GLU A 92 17.59 -3.86 26.79
CA GLU A 92 16.18 -3.47 26.66
C GLU A 92 15.94 -1.99 27.00
N GLU A 93 16.60 -1.44 28.02
CA GLU A 93 16.52 0.00 28.29
C GLU A 93 17.17 0.83 27.18
N GLY A 94 18.28 0.36 26.59
CA GLY A 94 18.88 0.98 25.41
C GLY A 94 17.90 1.08 24.23
N VAL A 95 17.16 0.00 23.95
CA VAL A 95 16.09 -0.01 22.92
C VAL A 95 14.99 1.01 23.25
N ARG A 96 14.56 1.10 24.52
CA ARG A 96 13.54 2.08 24.96
C ARG A 96 14.02 3.51 24.78
N GLN A 97 15.28 3.80 25.11
CA GLN A 97 15.87 5.12 24.93
C GLN A 97 16.04 5.49 23.47
N PHE A 98 16.47 4.53 22.63
CA PHE A 98 16.49 4.70 21.19
C PHE A 98 15.11 5.07 20.66
N ALA A 99 14.07 4.29 20.98
CA ALA A 99 12.70 4.54 20.52
C ALA A 99 12.21 5.96 20.89
N ARG A 100 12.40 6.38 22.15
CA ARG A 100 12.02 7.72 22.65
C ARG A 100 12.72 8.86 21.91
N ARG A 101 13.95 8.66 21.46
CA ARG A 101 14.74 9.67 20.72
C ARG A 101 14.47 9.62 19.21
N ALA A 102 14.25 8.43 18.67
CA ALA A 102 14.02 8.19 17.26
C ALA A 102 12.69 8.79 16.78
N VAL A 103 11.61 8.64 17.53
CA VAL A 103 10.29 9.24 17.23
C VAL A 103 10.30 10.78 17.20
N LYS A 104 11.35 11.42 17.72
CA LYS A 104 11.52 12.89 17.71
C LYS A 104 12.32 13.38 16.51
N GLN A 105 12.88 12.46 15.70
CA GLN A 105 13.54 12.82 14.45
C GLN A 105 12.50 13.22 13.39
N PRO A 106 12.88 13.96 12.34
CA PRO A 106 11.95 14.44 11.30
C PRO A 106 11.51 13.33 10.33
N VAL A 107 11.20 12.14 10.85
CA VAL A 107 10.73 11.00 10.06
C VAL A 107 9.40 11.31 9.38
N GLY A 108 8.51 12.03 10.08
CA GLY A 108 7.23 12.46 9.53
C GLY A 108 7.34 13.34 8.28
N ASP A 109 8.37 14.19 8.20
CA ASP A 109 8.61 15.04 7.04
C ASP A 109 8.99 14.20 5.81
N PHE A 110 9.85 13.20 6.01
CA PHE A 110 10.19 12.24 4.96
C PHE A 110 8.99 11.36 4.57
N THR A 111 8.24 10.83 5.54
CA THR A 111 7.02 10.04 5.26
C THR A 111 6.01 10.85 4.46
N GLY A 112 5.76 12.11 4.84
CA GLY A 112 4.84 12.99 4.12
C GLY A 112 5.26 13.26 2.67
N ARG A 113 6.57 13.34 2.39
CA ARG A 113 7.10 13.49 1.02
C ARG A 113 6.82 12.28 0.13
N ILE A 114 6.70 11.08 0.70
CA ILE A 114 6.50 9.84 -0.06
C ILE A 114 5.06 9.32 -0.04
N ASP A 115 4.17 9.89 0.77
CA ASP A 115 2.82 9.37 0.99
C ASP A 115 1.99 9.28 -0.31
N GLY A 116 2.16 10.21 -1.25
CA GLY A 116 1.50 10.11 -2.57
C GLY A 116 1.90 8.87 -3.36
N PHE A 117 3.18 8.49 -3.31
CA PHE A 117 3.72 7.28 -3.95
C PHE A 117 3.25 6.02 -3.22
N ALA A 118 3.27 6.05 -1.88
CA ALA A 118 2.79 4.94 -1.06
C ALA A 118 1.27 4.71 -1.24
N MET A 119 0.48 5.78 -1.39
CA MET A 119 -0.93 5.69 -1.73
C MET A 119 -1.15 4.99 -3.07
N ALA A 120 -0.37 5.32 -4.10
CA ALA A 120 -0.46 4.63 -5.38
C ALA A 120 -0.19 3.12 -5.26
N ASN A 121 0.84 2.73 -4.50
CA ASN A 121 1.16 1.33 -4.25
C ASN A 121 0.07 0.61 -3.43
N SER A 122 -0.49 1.27 -2.40
CA SER A 122 -1.56 0.73 -1.56
C SER A 122 -2.85 0.51 -2.32
N LEU A 123 -3.34 1.55 -3.02
CA LEU A 123 -4.56 1.46 -3.82
C LEU A 123 -4.40 0.45 -4.96
N GLY A 124 -3.23 0.43 -5.60
CA GLY A 124 -2.89 -0.52 -6.66
C GLY A 124 -2.93 -1.96 -6.17
N ALA A 125 -2.22 -2.28 -5.09
CA ALA A 125 -2.22 -3.61 -4.50
C ALA A 125 -3.62 -4.05 -4.06
N LYS A 126 -4.38 -3.15 -3.41
CA LYS A 126 -5.76 -3.42 -2.99
C LYS A 126 -6.66 -3.73 -4.17
N LEU A 127 -6.66 -2.89 -5.21
CA LEU A 127 -7.50 -3.10 -6.39
C LEU A 127 -7.15 -4.40 -7.10
N VAL A 128 -5.86 -4.67 -7.30
CA VAL A 128 -5.38 -5.90 -7.94
C VAL A 128 -5.85 -7.12 -7.13
N GLN A 129 -5.64 -7.15 -5.82
CA GLN A 129 -6.04 -8.28 -4.97
C GLN A 129 -7.55 -8.50 -4.96
N LEU A 130 -8.36 -7.44 -4.91
CA LEU A 130 -9.82 -7.54 -4.91
C LEU A 130 -10.35 -8.06 -6.25
N MET A 131 -9.73 -7.66 -7.37
CA MET A 131 -10.23 -7.92 -8.72
C MET A 131 -9.54 -9.08 -9.46
N MET A 132 -8.42 -9.61 -8.96
CA MET A 132 -7.74 -10.79 -9.53
C MET A 132 -8.54 -12.10 -9.29
N PRO A 133 -8.20 -13.22 -9.95
CA PRO A 133 -8.78 -14.53 -9.66
C PRO A 133 -8.53 -14.96 -8.21
N GLY A 134 -9.47 -15.74 -7.65
CA GLY A 134 -9.48 -16.11 -6.23
C GLY A 134 -10.63 -15.46 -5.47
N VAL A 135 -10.66 -15.69 -4.16
CA VAL A 135 -11.62 -15.10 -3.21
C VAL A 135 -10.87 -14.04 -2.40
N PRO A 136 -11.18 -12.74 -2.59
CA PRO A 136 -10.46 -11.71 -1.85
C PRO A 136 -10.84 -11.71 -0.38
N ASP A 137 -9.83 -11.87 0.46
CA ASP A 137 -9.90 -11.64 1.88
C ASP A 137 -9.67 -10.15 2.20
N LEU A 138 -10.37 -9.66 3.20
CA LEU A 138 -10.23 -8.30 3.70
C LEU A 138 -10.11 -8.37 5.22
N TYR A 139 -8.90 -8.09 5.72
CA TYR A 139 -8.69 -8.00 7.16
C TYR A 139 -9.45 -6.81 7.76
N GLN A 140 -9.93 -6.98 8.99
CA GLN A 140 -10.76 -6.00 9.67
C GLN A 140 -10.11 -4.60 9.70
N GLY A 141 -10.84 -3.57 9.26
CA GLY A 141 -10.36 -2.19 9.20
C GLY A 141 -9.46 -1.84 8.01
N ASN A 142 -9.04 -2.82 7.18
CA ASN A 142 -8.19 -2.56 6.01
C ASN A 142 -8.97 -2.03 4.78
N GLU A 143 -10.25 -1.71 4.93
CA GLU A 143 -10.99 -0.88 3.99
C GLU A 143 -10.49 0.58 3.95
N VAL A 144 -9.88 1.05 5.04
CA VAL A 144 -9.12 2.32 5.13
C VAL A 144 -7.64 2.03 5.36
N THR A 145 -6.81 3.06 5.53
CA THR A 145 -5.38 2.83 5.78
C THR A 145 -5.15 2.14 7.12
N ASP A 146 -4.21 1.20 7.16
CA ASP A 146 -3.80 0.48 8.34
C ASP A 146 -2.26 0.47 8.44
N PHE A 147 -1.74 1.18 9.43
CA PHE A 147 -0.30 1.25 9.74
C PHE A 147 0.06 0.39 10.95
N SER A 148 -0.43 -0.85 10.98
CA SER A 148 -0.12 -1.84 12.01
C SER A 148 1.19 -2.59 11.73
N LEU A 149 1.96 -2.78 12.79
CA LEU A 149 3.12 -3.68 12.82
C LEU A 149 2.68 -5.09 13.26
N VAL A 150 3.64 -5.93 13.61
CA VAL A 150 3.38 -7.31 14.02
C VAL A 150 2.49 -7.38 15.26
N ASP A 151 1.79 -8.50 15.43
CA ASP A 151 1.08 -8.86 16.66
C ASP A 151 1.82 -8.44 17.95
N PRO A 152 1.14 -7.87 18.95
CA PRO A 152 -0.31 -7.61 19.02
C PRO A 152 -0.76 -6.31 18.35
N ASP A 153 0.12 -5.55 17.69
CA ASP A 153 -0.23 -4.25 17.13
C ASP A 153 -1.28 -4.33 16.01
N ASN A 154 -1.23 -5.40 15.19
CA ASN A 154 -2.24 -5.71 14.17
C ASN A 154 -3.57 -6.27 14.73
N ARG A 155 -3.71 -6.44 16.05
CA ARG A 155 -4.94 -6.94 16.71
C ARG A 155 -5.76 -5.84 17.36
N ARG A 156 -5.36 -4.57 17.20
CA ARG A 156 -6.14 -3.42 17.67
C ARG A 156 -7.54 -3.44 17.03
N GLN A 157 -8.55 -3.10 17.82
CA GLN A 157 -9.94 -3.13 17.36
C GLN A 157 -10.22 -1.97 16.40
N PRO A 158 -10.67 -2.23 15.16
CA PRO A 158 -11.09 -1.17 14.27
C PRO A 158 -12.44 -0.58 14.70
N ARG A 159 -12.72 0.63 14.23
CA ARG A 159 -14.01 1.29 14.43
C ARG A 159 -14.96 0.97 13.28
N TYR A 160 -16.21 0.62 13.60
CA TYR A 160 -17.27 0.42 12.61
C TYR A 160 -18.44 1.40 12.79
N PRO A 161 -18.98 1.99 11.70
CA PRO A 161 -18.43 1.94 10.34
C PRO A 161 -17.06 2.64 10.25
N ALA A 162 -16.24 2.28 9.25
CA ALA A 162 -14.98 2.96 9.01
C ALA A 162 -15.22 4.46 8.75
N ILE A 163 -14.43 5.31 9.39
CA ILE A 163 -14.49 6.76 9.24
C ILE A 163 -13.19 7.22 8.60
N PRO A 164 -13.19 7.63 7.32
CA PRO A 164 -11.98 8.13 6.68
C PRO A 164 -11.59 9.46 7.31
N VAL A 165 -10.32 9.58 7.73
CA VAL A 165 -9.76 10.81 8.32
C VAL A 165 -8.79 11.53 7.39
N THR A 166 -8.32 10.84 6.35
CA THR A 166 -7.47 11.38 5.30
C THR A 166 -8.07 11.14 3.90
N ASP A 167 -7.56 11.84 2.89
CA ASP A 167 -7.90 11.58 1.49
C ASP A 167 -7.50 10.17 1.04
N TRP A 168 -6.40 9.62 1.60
CA TRP A 168 -5.98 8.25 1.34
C TRP A 168 -7.01 7.26 1.92
N ASP A 169 -7.49 7.44 3.15
CA ASP A 169 -8.56 6.61 3.70
C ASP A 169 -9.82 6.66 2.83
N ALA A 170 -10.23 7.86 2.42
CA ALA A 170 -11.41 8.04 1.57
C ALA A 170 -11.25 7.35 0.22
N ALA A 171 -10.08 7.46 -0.41
CA ALA A 171 -9.75 6.79 -1.66
C ALA A 171 -9.74 5.26 -1.50
N LYS A 172 -9.13 4.74 -0.44
CA LYS A 172 -9.02 3.30 -0.18
C LYS A 172 -10.37 2.68 0.17
N LEU A 173 -11.19 3.38 0.94
CA LEU A 173 -12.56 2.97 1.24
C LEU A 173 -13.39 2.89 -0.05
N ARG A 174 -13.27 3.89 -0.92
CA ARG A 174 -13.94 3.91 -2.23
C ARG A 174 -13.50 2.74 -3.10
N VAL A 175 -12.20 2.51 -3.25
CA VAL A 175 -11.65 1.38 -4.02
C VAL A 175 -12.18 0.07 -3.47
N THR A 176 -12.09 -0.14 -2.16
CA THR A 176 -12.51 -1.38 -1.50
C THR A 176 -14.00 -1.62 -1.69
N THR A 177 -14.85 -0.62 -1.41
CA THR A 177 -16.30 -0.74 -1.55
C THR A 177 -16.71 -0.99 -3.01
N GLN A 178 -16.23 -0.20 -3.96
CA GLN A 178 -16.62 -0.35 -5.37
C GLN A 178 -16.13 -1.67 -5.97
N ALA A 179 -14.90 -2.08 -5.64
CA ALA A 179 -14.37 -3.36 -6.09
C ALA A 179 -15.18 -4.54 -5.54
N LEU A 180 -15.51 -4.56 -4.23
CA LEU A 180 -16.29 -5.64 -3.64
C LEU A 180 -17.74 -5.69 -4.16
N LEU A 181 -18.38 -4.53 -4.34
CA LEU A 181 -19.73 -4.45 -4.94
C LEU A 181 -19.74 -4.97 -6.39
N LEU A 182 -18.71 -4.63 -7.18
CA LEU A 182 -18.57 -5.17 -8.53
C LEU A 182 -18.23 -6.67 -8.50
N ARG A 183 -17.35 -7.10 -7.60
CA ARG A 183 -16.94 -8.51 -7.45
C ARG A 183 -18.11 -9.43 -7.16
N ARG A 184 -19.09 -8.97 -6.38
CA ARG A 184 -20.33 -9.70 -6.07
C ARG A 184 -21.20 -9.95 -7.31
N ARG A 185 -21.07 -9.13 -8.36
CA ARG A 185 -21.82 -9.24 -9.61
C ARG A 185 -21.05 -10.00 -10.71
N LEU A 186 -19.74 -10.16 -10.57
CA LEU A 186 -18.92 -10.93 -11.50
C LEU A 186 -19.23 -12.42 -11.42
N ASP A 187 -19.30 -13.07 -12.58
CA ASP A 187 -19.56 -14.51 -12.63
C ASP A 187 -18.38 -15.30 -12.02
N PRO A 188 -18.66 -16.32 -11.19
CA PRO A 188 -17.62 -17.22 -10.70
C PRO A 188 -16.82 -17.82 -11.86
N GLY A 189 -15.49 -17.90 -11.71
CA GLY A 189 -14.62 -18.45 -12.75
C GLY A 189 -14.39 -17.53 -13.97
N THR A 190 -14.86 -16.27 -13.94
CA THR A 190 -14.54 -15.28 -14.99
C THR A 190 -13.04 -15.27 -15.30
N PRO A 191 -12.62 -15.36 -16.58
CA PRO A 191 -11.21 -15.36 -16.96
C PRO A 191 -10.44 -14.12 -16.48
N TYR A 192 -9.11 -14.22 -16.50
CA TYR A 192 -8.20 -13.09 -16.37
C TYR A 192 -7.57 -12.83 -17.73
N VAL A 193 -7.70 -11.60 -18.24
CA VAL A 193 -7.11 -11.20 -19.52
C VAL A 193 -6.17 -10.03 -19.27
N PRO A 194 -4.84 -10.20 -19.36
CA PRO A 194 -3.90 -9.09 -19.18
C PRO A 194 -4.11 -8.04 -20.27
N MET A 195 -3.90 -6.78 -19.91
CA MET A 195 -3.97 -5.65 -20.83
C MET A 195 -2.66 -4.86 -20.75
N ALA A 196 -2.05 -4.62 -21.89
CA ALA A 196 -0.85 -3.79 -22.00
C ALA A 196 -1.25 -2.34 -22.31
N ALA A 197 -0.54 -1.39 -21.69
CA ALA A 197 -0.58 0.00 -22.11
C ALA A 197 0.39 0.24 -23.28
N ASP A 198 0.14 1.27 -24.07
CA ASP A 198 0.97 1.69 -25.20
C ASP A 198 1.56 3.07 -24.93
N GLY A 199 2.88 3.22 -24.96
CA GLY A 199 3.58 4.49 -24.80
C GLY A 199 4.81 4.40 -23.90
N GLU A 200 5.52 5.51 -23.72
CA GLU A 200 6.81 5.51 -23.01
C GLU A 200 6.72 5.17 -21.52
N ALA A 201 5.55 5.37 -20.89
CA ALA A 201 5.31 5.02 -19.49
C ALA A 201 4.48 3.74 -19.34
N ALA A 202 4.38 2.90 -20.38
CA ALA A 202 3.56 1.69 -20.36
C ALA A 202 3.91 0.73 -19.20
N ASP A 203 5.19 0.62 -18.86
CA ASP A 203 5.67 -0.26 -17.77
C ASP A 203 5.24 0.17 -16.37
N HIS A 204 4.70 1.38 -16.23
CA HIS A 204 4.11 1.87 -14.99
C HIS A 204 2.65 1.45 -14.82
N ALA A 205 2.02 0.84 -15.83
CA ALA A 205 0.64 0.36 -15.76
C ALA A 205 0.57 -1.15 -15.53
N ILE A 206 -0.25 -1.56 -14.55
CA ILE A 206 -0.75 -2.93 -14.42
C ILE A 206 -2.24 -2.88 -14.79
N ALA A 207 -2.65 -3.58 -15.84
CA ALA A 207 -4.05 -3.62 -16.24
C ALA A 207 -4.51 -5.03 -16.62
N PHE A 208 -5.77 -5.33 -16.32
CA PHE A 208 -6.40 -6.57 -16.74
C PHE A 208 -7.92 -6.45 -16.82
N ALA A 209 -8.52 -7.23 -17.73
CA ALA A 209 -9.95 -7.39 -17.88
C ALA A 209 -10.45 -8.67 -17.20
N ARG A 210 -11.68 -8.61 -16.70
CA ARG A 210 -12.50 -9.74 -16.23
C ARG A 210 -13.74 -9.80 -17.12
N PRO A 211 -13.73 -10.59 -18.22
CA PRO A 211 -14.86 -10.67 -19.15
C PRO A 211 -15.94 -11.60 -18.59
N GLY A 212 -16.82 -11.07 -17.73
CA GLY A 212 -18.01 -11.79 -17.27
C GLY A 212 -19.15 -11.70 -18.28
N ARG A 213 -20.15 -12.58 -18.13
CA ARG A 213 -21.38 -12.57 -18.94
C ARG A 213 -22.34 -11.49 -18.48
N ARG A 214 -22.50 -11.34 -17.15
CA ARG A 214 -23.41 -10.35 -16.54
C ARG A 214 -22.81 -8.96 -16.50
N VAL A 215 -21.54 -8.89 -16.14
CA VAL A 215 -20.78 -7.66 -16.01
C VAL A 215 -19.35 -7.91 -16.44
N ARG A 216 -18.76 -6.96 -17.17
CA ARG A 216 -17.34 -6.99 -17.51
C ARG A 216 -16.63 -5.91 -16.69
N ALA A 217 -15.42 -6.22 -16.24
CA ALA A 217 -14.63 -5.27 -15.47
C ALA A 217 -13.25 -5.08 -16.10
N VAL A 218 -12.66 -3.89 -15.93
CA VAL A 218 -11.23 -3.65 -16.15
C VAL A 218 -10.67 -2.98 -14.89
N ALA A 219 -9.57 -3.53 -14.37
CA ALA A 219 -8.82 -2.93 -13.28
C ALA A 219 -7.51 -2.37 -13.85
N VAL A 220 -7.17 -1.14 -13.46
CA VAL A 220 -5.91 -0.47 -13.84
C VAL A 220 -5.26 0.07 -12.58
N ALA A 221 -3.97 -0.19 -12.41
CA ALA A 221 -3.18 0.27 -11.27
C ALA A 221 -1.83 0.83 -11.72
N THR A 222 -1.35 1.84 -10.99
CA THR A 222 0.00 2.38 -11.15
C THR A 222 1.01 1.53 -10.37
N ARG A 223 2.16 1.24 -10.99
CA ARG A 223 3.36 0.69 -10.33
C ARG A 223 4.56 1.59 -10.59
N LEU A 224 5.55 1.53 -9.70
CA LEU A 224 6.73 2.39 -9.74
C LEU A 224 6.36 3.89 -9.84
N PRO A 225 5.54 4.40 -8.91
CA PRO A 225 5.00 5.76 -9.01
C PRO A 225 6.07 6.86 -8.86
N VAL A 226 7.21 6.59 -8.21
CA VAL A 226 8.32 7.57 -8.17
C VAL A 226 8.91 7.71 -9.56
N GLY A 227 9.27 6.59 -10.20
CA GLY A 227 9.82 6.60 -11.56
C GLY A 227 8.88 7.28 -12.56
N LEU A 228 7.57 7.10 -12.40
CA LEU A 228 6.56 7.78 -13.22
C LEU A 228 6.59 9.31 -13.01
N SER A 229 6.77 9.76 -11.77
CA SER A 229 6.79 11.19 -11.43
C SER A 229 8.07 11.92 -11.88
N LEU A 230 9.16 11.18 -12.12
CA LEU A 230 10.39 11.71 -12.70
C LEU A 230 10.27 11.94 -14.22
N ARG A 231 9.20 11.42 -14.85
CA ARG A 231 8.78 11.71 -16.23
C ARG A 231 7.75 12.84 -16.21
N PRO A 232 7.26 13.29 -17.38
CA PRO A 232 6.03 14.10 -17.50
C PRO A 232 4.74 13.36 -17.07
N GLY A 233 4.83 12.45 -16.09
CA GLY A 233 3.78 11.50 -15.71
C GLY A 233 3.50 10.50 -16.83
N TRP A 234 2.22 10.26 -17.07
CA TRP A 234 1.76 9.32 -18.10
C TRP A 234 2.05 9.79 -19.54
N GLY A 235 2.24 11.10 -19.77
CA GLY A 235 2.46 11.65 -21.11
C GLY A 235 1.39 11.19 -22.11
N SER A 236 1.83 10.71 -23.28
CA SER A 236 0.95 10.15 -24.32
C SER A 236 0.63 8.66 -24.14
N THR A 237 0.94 8.07 -22.98
CA THR A 237 0.69 6.64 -22.72
C THR A 237 -0.80 6.38 -22.65
N THR A 238 -1.26 5.34 -23.35
CA THR A 238 -2.67 5.00 -23.48
C THR A 238 -2.97 3.56 -23.08
N LEU A 239 -4.23 3.28 -22.76
CA LEU A 239 -4.77 1.94 -22.60
C LEU A 239 -5.93 1.77 -23.58
N THR A 240 -5.93 0.67 -24.35
CA THR A 240 -7.04 0.34 -25.25
C THR A 240 -8.03 -0.58 -24.55
N LEU A 241 -9.25 -0.11 -24.31
CA LEU A 241 -10.30 -0.92 -23.70
C LEU A 241 -10.92 -1.91 -24.68
N PRO A 242 -11.49 -3.03 -24.19
CA PRO A 242 -12.31 -3.89 -25.03
C PRO A 242 -13.54 -3.13 -25.58
N PRO A 243 -14.14 -3.59 -26.70
CA PRO A 243 -15.28 -2.91 -27.31
C PRO A 243 -16.45 -2.67 -26.35
N GLY A 244 -17.02 -1.47 -26.46
CA GLY A 244 -18.15 -0.99 -25.65
C GLY A 244 -17.85 0.31 -24.91
N THR A 245 -18.84 0.77 -24.16
CA THR A 245 -18.72 1.91 -23.24
C THR A 245 -18.40 1.41 -21.84
N TRP A 246 -17.54 2.14 -21.14
CA TRP A 246 -17.04 1.77 -19.83
C TRP A 246 -17.21 2.92 -18.86
N ARG A 247 -17.77 2.65 -17.69
CA ARG A 247 -17.88 3.63 -16.61
C ARG A 247 -16.81 3.36 -15.56
N ASP A 248 -16.04 4.38 -15.21
CA ASP A 248 -15.17 4.33 -14.04
C ASP A 248 -15.98 4.49 -12.76
N LEU A 249 -16.00 3.45 -11.93
CA LEU A 249 -16.73 3.43 -10.67
C LEU A 249 -16.08 4.34 -9.61
N LEU A 250 -14.82 4.74 -9.81
CA LEU A 250 -14.09 5.59 -8.87
C LEU A 250 -14.28 7.07 -9.18
N SER A 251 -14.10 7.50 -10.43
CA SER A 251 -14.27 8.90 -10.84
C SER A 251 -15.67 9.24 -11.36
N GLY A 252 -16.41 8.26 -11.90
CA GLY A 252 -17.69 8.45 -12.60
C GLY A 252 -17.58 8.70 -14.10
N GLY A 253 -16.36 8.83 -14.65
CA GLY A 253 -16.13 9.09 -16.07
C GLY A 253 -16.59 7.96 -16.99
N LEU A 254 -16.97 8.30 -18.23
CA LEU A 254 -17.32 7.36 -19.29
C LEU A 254 -16.22 7.34 -20.35
N TYR A 255 -15.84 6.14 -20.78
CA TYR A 255 -14.75 5.95 -21.72
C TYR A 255 -15.05 4.87 -22.76
N THR A 256 -14.40 4.99 -23.92
CA THR A 256 -14.46 4.02 -25.03
C THR A 256 -13.09 3.94 -25.71
N GLY A 257 -12.78 2.81 -26.33
CA GLY A 257 -11.59 2.66 -27.19
C GLY A 257 -10.25 2.94 -26.48
N ARG A 258 -9.38 3.70 -27.16
CA ARG A 258 -8.05 4.08 -26.67
C ARG A 258 -8.11 5.34 -25.82
N ILE A 259 -7.61 5.25 -24.59
CA ILE A 259 -7.73 6.32 -23.58
C ILE A 259 -6.34 6.72 -23.07
N PRO A 260 -6.01 8.02 -23.00
CA PRO A 260 -4.83 8.49 -22.29
C PRO A 260 -4.88 8.12 -20.80
N LEU A 261 -3.84 7.46 -20.29
CA LEU A 261 -3.74 7.13 -18.86
C LEU A 261 -3.65 8.38 -17.99
N ALA A 262 -3.10 9.48 -18.51
CA ALA A 262 -3.13 10.79 -17.87
C ALA A 262 -4.55 11.27 -17.55
N HIS A 263 -5.54 10.89 -18.36
CA HIS A 263 -6.94 11.23 -18.12
C HIS A 263 -7.63 10.18 -17.23
N LEU A 264 -7.43 8.89 -17.53
CA LEU A 264 -8.06 7.80 -16.79
C LEU A 264 -7.66 7.80 -15.30
N LEU A 265 -6.39 8.12 -15.01
CA LEU A 265 -5.81 8.08 -13.67
C LEU A 265 -5.58 9.49 -13.10
N ALA A 266 -6.28 10.51 -13.61
CA ALA A 266 -6.13 11.89 -13.18
C ALA A 266 -6.55 12.11 -11.71
N ARG A 267 -7.62 11.41 -11.27
CA ARG A 267 -8.19 11.57 -9.92
C ARG A 267 -7.57 10.60 -8.91
N TYR A 268 -7.35 9.36 -9.32
CA TYR A 268 -6.79 8.30 -8.49
C TYR A 268 -5.72 7.56 -9.28
N PRO A 269 -4.66 7.05 -8.63
CA PRO A 269 -3.61 6.27 -9.29
C PRO A 269 -4.07 4.85 -9.70
N VAL A 270 -5.38 4.62 -9.65
CA VAL A 270 -6.06 3.38 -10.02
C VAL A 270 -7.40 3.72 -10.69
N ALA A 271 -7.89 2.82 -11.55
CA ALA A 271 -9.23 2.90 -12.13
C ALA A 271 -9.93 1.55 -12.09
N LEU A 272 -11.23 1.55 -11.83
CA LEU A 272 -12.08 0.36 -11.86
C LEU A 272 -13.25 0.61 -12.81
N LEU A 273 -13.17 0.00 -13.98
CA LEU A 273 -14.14 0.18 -15.04
C LEU A 273 -15.15 -0.96 -15.05
N GLU A 274 -16.43 -0.62 -15.20
CA GLU A 274 -17.53 -1.55 -15.46
C GLU A 274 -18.09 -1.30 -16.86
N SER A 275 -18.42 -2.37 -17.59
CA SER A 275 -19.13 -2.24 -18.87
C SER A 275 -20.47 -1.55 -18.67
N HIS A 276 -20.72 -0.50 -19.43
CA HIS A 276 -21.93 0.32 -19.38
C HIS A 276 -22.70 0.16 -20.70
N GLU A 277 -23.87 -0.46 -20.62
CA GLU A 277 -24.83 -0.50 -21.72
C GLU A 277 -25.77 0.71 -21.55
N LEU A 278 -25.95 1.48 -22.63
CA LEU A 278 -26.87 2.61 -22.70
C LEU A 278 -28.32 2.14 -22.82
#